data_AF-A0A2D9VQ00-F1
#
_entry.id   AF-A0A2D9VQ00-F1
#
_cell.length_a   1.000
_cell.length_b   1.000
_cell.length_c   1.000
_cell.angle_alpha   90.00
_cell.angle_beta   90.00
_cell.angle_gamma   90.00
#
_symmetry.space_group_name_H-M   'P 1'
#
loop_
_entity.id
_entity.type
_entity.pdbx_description
1 polymer ?
#
loop_
_entity_poly.entity_id
_entity_poly.type
_entity_poly.pdbx_seq_one_letter_code
_entity_poly.pdbx_strand_id
1 'polypeptide(L)'
;MKKIGIIGRGFVGSAVEFGFSAQTGCDAIVKVYDKNPKLSQNNLAETINESDFIFLSVPTPSNSDGSINLDILKQALSDINKVNNHQNIILIRSTIVPGTTRSFQSLFPKLNFVFNPEFLTERSAKYDFINQARFIFGGEKQNTAKVADLFKWRFGKTTPV
;
A
#
# COMPACT_ATOMS: atom_id res chain seq x y z
N MET A 1 11.98 1.02 -14.96
CA MET A 1 11.30 0.12 -14.01
C MET A 1 10.48 0.95 -13.02
N LYS A 2 9.34 0.44 -12.56
CA LYS A 2 8.55 1.10 -11.50
C LYS A 2 9.21 0.85 -10.15
N LYS A 3 9.22 1.84 -9.25
CA LYS A 3 9.78 1.73 -7.90
C LYS A 3 8.67 1.63 -6.87
N ILE A 4 8.66 0.53 -6.12
CA ILE A 4 7.57 0.14 -5.22
C ILE A 4 8.10 0.00 -3.80
N GLY A 5 7.49 0.72 -2.87
CA GLY A 5 7.71 0.58 -1.44
C GLY A 5 6.60 -0.26 -0.82
N ILE A 6 6.95 -1.12 0.13
CA ILE A 6 6.00 -1.92 0.90
C ILE A 6 6.25 -1.64 2.38
N ILE A 7 5.22 -1.19 3.08
CA ILE A 7 5.24 -0.94 4.52
C ILE A 7 4.20 -1.83 5.19
N GLY A 8 4.66 -2.72 6.07
CA GLY A 8 3.84 -3.77 6.67
C GLY A 8 3.83 -5.02 5.80
N ARG A 9 4.71 -5.97 6.13
CA ARG A 9 4.96 -7.20 5.37
C ARG A 9 4.27 -8.41 5.99
N GLY A 10 3.02 -8.22 6.43
CA GLY A 10 2.10 -9.33 6.73
C GLY A 10 1.67 -10.07 5.46
N PHE A 11 0.58 -10.84 5.51
CA PHE A 11 0.12 -11.59 4.34
C PHE A 11 -0.27 -10.68 3.16
N VAL A 12 -0.91 -9.53 3.44
CA VAL A 12 -1.28 -8.53 2.41
C VAL A 12 -0.03 -7.93 1.76
N GLY A 13 0.90 -7.41 2.55
CA GLY A 13 2.14 -6.82 2.03
C GLY A 13 3.01 -7.83 1.28
N SER A 14 3.07 -9.07 1.77
CA SER A 14 3.80 -10.16 1.10
C SER A 14 3.15 -10.58 -0.23
N ALA A 15 1.83 -10.49 -0.35
CA ALA A 15 1.15 -10.73 -1.61
C ALA A 15 1.46 -9.65 -2.66
N VAL A 16 1.52 -8.38 -2.23
CA VAL A 16 1.96 -7.27 -3.09
C VAL A 16 3.42 -7.45 -3.51
N GLU A 17 4.32 -7.76 -2.57
CA GLU A 17 5.74 -8.03 -2.86
C GLU A 17 5.88 -9.12 -3.93
N PHE A 18 5.20 -10.25 -3.72
CA PHE A 18 5.19 -11.35 -4.67
C PHE A 18 4.70 -10.89 -6.04
N GLY A 19 3.56 -10.18 -6.08
CA GLY A 19 2.97 -9.79 -7.34
C GLY A 19 3.77 -8.78 -8.15
N PHE A 20 4.61 -7.96 -7.53
CA PHE A 20 5.53 -7.04 -8.25
C PHE A 20 6.94 -7.61 -8.45
N SER A 21 7.21 -8.83 -7.98
CA SER A 21 8.53 -9.46 -8.11
C SER A 21 8.74 -10.15 -9.47
N ALA A 22 10.02 -10.36 -9.80
CA ALA A 22 10.46 -11.09 -10.99
C ALA A 22 9.91 -12.53 -11.07
N GLN A 23 9.56 -13.15 -9.93
CA GLN A 23 8.96 -14.49 -9.88
C GLN A 23 7.62 -14.57 -10.61
N THR A 24 6.96 -13.42 -10.80
CA THR A 24 5.67 -13.31 -11.48
C THR A 24 5.78 -12.67 -12.86
N GLY A 25 7.00 -12.58 -13.40
CA GLY A 25 7.29 -11.94 -14.69
C GLY A 25 7.22 -10.41 -14.65
N CYS A 26 7.27 -9.79 -13.46
CA CYS A 26 7.25 -8.34 -13.26
C CYS A 26 8.64 -7.82 -12.86
N ASP A 27 9.12 -6.78 -13.54
CA ASP A 27 10.43 -6.16 -13.27
C ASP A 27 10.27 -4.79 -12.60
N ALA A 28 9.88 -4.82 -11.32
CA ALA A 28 9.81 -3.64 -10.46
C ALA A 28 10.96 -3.66 -9.43
N ILE A 29 11.44 -2.47 -9.06
CA ILE A 29 12.36 -2.32 -7.93
C ILE A 29 11.49 -2.27 -6.67
N VAL A 30 11.61 -3.28 -5.81
CA VAL A 30 10.80 -3.40 -4.58
C VAL A 30 11.67 -3.13 -3.36
N LYS A 31 11.22 -2.25 -2.47
CA LYS A 31 11.81 -1.97 -1.16
C LYS A 31 10.79 -2.32 -0.08
N VAL A 32 11.24 -2.98 0.99
CA VAL A 32 10.34 -3.51 2.01
C VAL A 32 10.76 -3.06 3.40
N TYR A 33 9.85 -2.39 4.10
CA TYR A 33 10.00 -2.01 5.49
C TYR A 33 8.91 -2.64 6.36
N ASP A 34 9.31 -3.11 7.54
CA ASP A 34 8.40 -3.53 8.60
C ASP A 34 8.94 -3.10 9.96
N LYS A 35 8.03 -2.86 10.93
CA LYS A 35 8.43 -2.54 12.30
C LYS A 35 9.13 -3.72 12.97
N ASN A 36 8.78 -4.96 12.58
CA ASN A 36 9.49 -6.17 12.94
C ASN A 36 10.76 -6.30 12.06
N PRO A 37 11.97 -6.20 12.63
CA PRO A 37 13.21 -6.24 11.87
C PRO A 37 13.42 -7.54 11.08
N LYS A 38 12.80 -8.65 11.50
CA LYS A 38 12.89 -9.95 10.79
C LYS A 38 12.15 -9.94 9.45
N LEU A 39 11.18 -9.05 9.29
CA LEU A 39 10.38 -8.93 8.08
C LEU A 39 10.90 -7.81 7.16
N SER A 40 11.63 -6.84 7.71
CA SER A 40 12.18 -5.69 7.00
C SER A 40 13.41 -6.06 6.18
N GLN A 41 13.51 -5.52 4.96
CA GLN A 41 14.70 -5.66 4.09
C GLN A 41 15.44 -4.32 3.93
N ASN A 42 14.71 -3.21 4.07
CA ASN A 42 15.21 -1.85 3.95
C ASN A 42 14.81 -1.04 5.20
N ASN A 43 15.36 0.16 5.35
CA ASN A 43 14.89 1.10 6.36
C ASN A 43 13.68 1.92 5.83
N LEU A 44 12.96 2.58 6.75
CA LEU A 44 11.75 3.34 6.41
C LEU A 44 12.03 4.48 5.42
N ALA A 45 13.09 5.26 5.65
CA ALA A 45 13.41 6.43 4.83
C ALA A 45 13.78 6.03 3.39
N GLU A 46 14.57 4.97 3.23
CA GLU A 46 14.91 4.39 1.93
C GLU A 46 13.66 3.87 1.21
N THR A 47 12.81 3.10 1.91
CA THR A 47 11.58 2.53 1.34
C THR A 47 10.63 3.60 0.81
N ILE A 48 10.55 4.75 1.49
CA ILE A 48 9.68 5.86 1.11
C ILE A 48 10.31 6.71 -0.01
N ASN A 49 11.56 7.13 0.17
CA ASN A 49 12.17 8.14 -0.70
C ASN A 49 12.72 7.56 -2.01
N GLU A 50 12.93 6.24 -2.09
CA GLU A 50 13.32 5.57 -3.33
C GLU A 50 12.14 4.95 -4.08
N SER A 51 10.89 5.20 -3.66
CA SER A 51 9.70 4.60 -4.26
C SER A 51 8.72 5.65 -4.82
N ASP A 52 8.08 5.32 -5.93
CA ASP A 52 7.03 6.14 -6.54
C ASP A 52 5.65 5.83 -5.92
N PHE A 53 5.44 4.57 -5.56
CA PHE A 53 4.21 4.06 -4.97
C PHE A 53 4.53 3.26 -3.71
N ILE A 54 3.82 3.55 -2.62
CA ILE A 54 4.04 2.92 -1.32
C ILE A 54 2.77 2.17 -0.94
N PHE A 55 2.84 0.85 -0.87
CA PHE A 55 1.77 0.01 -0.36
C PHE A 55 1.85 -0.08 1.15
N LEU A 56 0.86 0.51 1.84
CA LEU A 56 0.77 0.55 3.30
C LEU A 56 -0.27 -0.45 3.79
N SER A 57 0.20 -1.54 4.40
CA SER A 57 -0.61 -2.70 4.82
C SER A 57 -0.26 -3.09 6.26
N VAL A 58 -0.53 -2.19 7.20
CA VAL A 58 -0.32 -2.43 8.64
C VAL A 58 -1.61 -2.89 9.35
N PRO A 59 -1.51 -3.59 10.49
CA PRO A 59 -2.68 -4.05 11.23
C PRO A 59 -3.59 -2.90 11.69
N THR A 60 -4.90 -3.13 11.61
CA THR A 60 -5.97 -2.25 12.12
C THR A 60 -6.94 -3.11 12.94
N PRO A 61 -6.54 -3.55 14.14
CA PRO A 61 -7.33 -4.48 14.95
C PRO A 61 -8.63 -3.84 15.42
N SER A 62 -9.61 -4.65 15.82
CA SER A 62 -10.81 -4.14 16.48
C SER A 62 -10.51 -3.75 17.93
N ASN A 63 -11.10 -2.65 18.39
CA ASN A 63 -11.21 -2.29 19.80
C ASN A 63 -12.21 -3.21 20.50
N SER A 64 -12.27 -3.13 21.84
CA SER A 64 -13.21 -3.91 22.66
C SER A 64 -14.68 -3.61 22.35
N ASP A 65 -14.99 -2.42 21.84
CA ASP A 65 -16.33 -1.99 21.42
C ASP A 65 -16.66 -2.35 19.96
N GLY A 66 -15.74 -3.02 19.25
CA GLY A 66 -15.89 -3.42 17.85
C GLY A 66 -15.52 -2.33 16.84
N SER A 67 -15.19 -1.11 17.26
CA SER A 67 -14.66 -0.08 16.37
C SER A 67 -13.27 -0.45 15.84
N ILE A 68 -12.89 0.03 14.65
CA ILE A 68 -11.54 -0.22 14.11
C ILE A 68 -10.54 0.68 14.82
N ASN A 69 -9.49 0.08 15.39
CA ASN A 69 -8.34 0.80 15.92
C ASN A 69 -7.43 1.26 14.76
N LEU A 70 -7.20 2.58 14.69
CA LEU A 70 -6.39 3.22 13.65
C LEU A 70 -5.00 3.67 14.14
N ASP A 71 -4.63 3.40 15.39
CA ASP A 71 -3.42 3.94 16.02
C ASP A 71 -2.15 3.49 15.32
N ILE A 72 -2.06 2.20 14.96
CA ILE A 72 -0.92 1.63 14.23
C ILE A 72 -0.78 2.30 12.86
N LEU A 73 -1.89 2.44 12.14
CA LEU A 73 -1.91 3.09 10.83
C LEU A 73 -1.55 4.58 10.93
N LYS A 74 -2.12 5.29 11.91
CA LYS A 74 -1.83 6.70 12.16
C LYS A 74 -0.36 6.91 12.55
N GLN A 75 0.20 6.02 13.37
CA GLN A 75 1.62 6.07 13.75
C GLN A 75 2.52 5.82 12.53
N ALA A 76 2.21 4.82 11.70
CA ALA A 76 2.95 4.58 10.47
C ALA A 76 2.92 5.80 9.53
N LEU A 77 1.74 6.42 9.36
CA LEU A 77 1.59 7.65 8.56
C LEU A 77 2.35 8.84 9.16
N SER A 78 2.37 8.98 10.49
CA SER A 78 3.15 10.00 11.18
C SER A 78 4.66 9.82 10.93
N ASP A 79 5.16 8.59 11.03
CA ASP A 79 6.56 8.26 10.78
C ASP A 79 6.92 8.47 9.29
N ILE A 80 6.04 8.08 8.36
CA ILE A 80 6.19 8.38 6.94
C ILE A 80 6.27 9.89 6.71
N ASN A 81 5.33 10.67 7.26
CA ASN A 81 5.27 12.12 7.07
C ASN A 81 6.55 12.84 7.56
N LYS A 82 7.23 12.32 8.59
CA LYS A 82 8.48 12.90 9.10
C LYS A 82 9.67 12.73 8.17
N VAL A 83 9.72 11.64 7.42
CA VAL A 83 10.89 11.28 6.59
C VAL A 83 10.64 11.44 5.09
N ASN A 84 9.40 11.66 4.67
CA ASN A 84 9.02 11.73 3.27
C ASN A 84 9.45 13.07 2.64
N ASN A 85 10.44 13.00 1.76
CA ASN A 85 10.95 14.11 0.98
C ASN A 85 10.71 13.90 -0.53
N HIS A 86 9.93 12.88 -0.91
CA HIS A 86 9.65 12.52 -2.29
C HIS A 86 8.14 12.63 -2.59
N GLN A 87 7.80 13.02 -3.83
CA GLN A 87 6.41 13.07 -4.29
C GLN A 87 5.93 11.68 -4.72
N ASN A 88 5.70 10.82 -3.72
CA ASN A 88 5.14 9.47 -3.89
C ASN A 88 3.62 9.43 -3.62
N ILE A 89 3.00 8.31 -3.97
CA ILE A 89 1.60 8.00 -3.62
C ILE A 89 1.57 6.86 -2.60
N ILE A 90 0.86 7.05 -1.50
CA ILE A 90 0.65 6.05 -0.45
C ILE A 90 -0.70 5.36 -0.70
N LEU A 91 -0.63 4.09 -1.05
CA LEU A 91 -1.77 3.20 -1.21
C LEU A 91 -2.11 2.57 0.14
N ILE A 92 -3.14 3.08 0.79
CA ILE A 92 -3.64 2.50 2.04
C ILE A 92 -4.44 1.25 1.68
N ARG A 93 -3.95 0.09 2.12
CA ARG A 93 -4.60 -1.20 1.92
C ARG A 93 -5.16 -1.81 3.20
N SER A 94 -4.68 -1.34 4.36
CA SER A 94 -5.26 -1.67 5.66
C SER A 94 -6.78 -1.44 5.68
N THR A 95 -7.50 -2.31 6.37
CA THR A 95 -8.95 -2.20 6.55
C THR A 95 -9.29 -0.95 7.37
N ILE A 96 -10.08 -0.05 6.78
CA ILE A 96 -10.48 1.21 7.40
C ILE A 96 -11.97 1.47 7.15
N VAL A 97 -12.57 2.33 7.96
CA VAL A 97 -13.95 2.78 7.76
C VAL A 97 -14.04 3.90 6.72
N PRO A 98 -15.21 4.07 6.06
CA PRO A 98 -15.43 5.22 5.20
C PRO A 98 -15.15 6.55 5.91
N GLY A 99 -14.51 7.49 5.20
CA GLY A 99 -14.11 8.79 5.75
C GLY A 99 -12.71 8.81 6.39
N THR A 100 -12.12 7.67 6.75
CA THR A 100 -10.79 7.60 7.37
C THR A 100 -9.70 8.20 6.48
N THR A 101 -9.66 7.87 5.18
CA THR A 101 -8.66 8.44 4.26
C THR A 101 -8.77 9.95 4.15
N ARG A 102 -10.00 10.51 4.17
CA ARG A 102 -10.23 11.96 4.14
C ARG A 102 -9.71 12.61 5.42
N SER A 103 -9.97 12.01 6.58
CA SER A 103 -9.41 12.47 7.86
C SER A 103 -7.89 12.47 7.86
N PHE A 104 -7.26 11.40 7.36
CA PHE A 104 -5.80 11.36 7.24
C PHE A 104 -5.25 12.37 6.23
N GLN A 105 -5.94 12.63 5.12
CA GLN A 105 -5.54 13.68 4.18
C GLN A 105 -5.50 15.06 4.86
N SER A 106 -6.44 15.36 5.75
CA SER A 106 -6.44 16.59 6.54
C SER A 106 -5.31 16.63 7.59
N LEU A 107 -4.99 15.49 8.22
CA LEU A 107 -3.91 15.39 9.21
C LEU A 107 -2.51 15.43 8.58
N PHE A 108 -2.36 14.91 7.37
CA PHE A 108 -1.08 14.79 6.66
C PHE A 108 -1.18 15.42 5.25
N PRO A 109 -1.33 16.75 5.15
CA PRO A 109 -1.64 17.44 3.89
C PRO A 109 -0.55 17.33 2.82
N LYS A 110 0.68 16.97 3.21
CA LYS A 110 1.82 16.78 2.29
C LYS A 110 1.82 15.40 1.62
N LEU A 111 1.09 14.43 2.18
CA LEU A 111 1.06 13.06 1.68
C LEU A 111 -0.05 12.91 0.65
N ASN A 112 0.22 12.14 -0.40
CA ASN A 112 -0.75 11.80 -1.43
C ASN A 112 -1.36 10.43 -1.13
N PHE A 113 -2.65 10.38 -0.83
CA PHE A 113 -3.33 9.12 -0.52
C PHE A 113 -4.15 8.58 -1.68
N VAL A 114 -4.13 7.24 -1.80
CA VAL A 114 -5.12 6.45 -2.52
C VAL A 114 -5.54 5.31 -1.60
N PHE A 115 -6.83 5.17 -1.34
CA PHE A 115 -7.36 3.96 -0.74
C PHE A 115 -7.44 2.86 -1.79
N ASN A 116 -6.81 1.72 -1.52
CA ASN A 116 -6.83 0.55 -2.39
C ASN A 116 -7.15 -0.69 -1.54
N PRO A 117 -8.45 -1.01 -1.35
CA PRO A 117 -8.84 -2.15 -0.54
C PRO A 117 -8.27 -3.44 -1.13
N GLU A 118 -8.18 -4.46 -0.29
CA GLU A 118 -7.75 -5.79 -0.64
C GLU A 118 -8.90 -6.78 -0.44
N PHE A 119 -8.89 -7.86 -1.21
CA PHE A 119 -9.92 -8.91 -1.17
C PHE A 119 -9.23 -10.29 -1.15
N LEU A 120 -8.11 -10.38 -0.42
CA LEU A 120 -7.26 -11.54 -0.38
C LEU A 120 -7.74 -12.51 0.69
N THR A 121 -7.63 -13.80 0.43
CA THR A 121 -7.78 -14.81 1.47
C THR A 121 -6.40 -15.20 2.00
N GLU A 122 -6.23 -15.31 3.32
CA GLU A 122 -4.90 -15.52 3.93
C GLU A 122 -4.17 -16.75 3.38
N ARG A 123 -4.91 -17.83 3.09
CA ARG A 123 -4.37 -19.09 2.57
C ARG A 123 -3.85 -18.99 1.13
N SER A 124 -4.44 -18.13 0.29
CA SER A 124 -4.06 -18.01 -1.14
C SER A 124 -3.73 -16.57 -1.56
N ALA A 125 -3.36 -15.69 -0.61
CA ALA A 125 -3.20 -14.26 -0.84
C ALA A 125 -2.32 -13.89 -2.05
N LYS A 126 -1.23 -14.64 -2.29
CA LYS A 126 -0.36 -14.45 -3.46
C LYS A 126 -1.09 -14.74 -4.78
N TYR A 127 -1.84 -15.83 -4.83
CA TYR A 127 -2.63 -16.21 -5.99
C TYR A 127 -3.79 -15.22 -6.21
N ASP A 128 -4.47 -14.85 -5.13
CA ASP A 128 -5.62 -13.92 -5.18
C ASP A 128 -5.19 -12.54 -5.68
N PHE A 129 -4.02 -12.05 -5.28
CA PHE A 129 -3.50 -10.77 -5.73
C PHE A 129 -3.18 -10.75 -7.24
N ILE A 130 -2.64 -11.87 -7.77
CA ILE A 130 -2.34 -12.00 -9.21
C ILE A 130 -3.62 -12.13 -10.05
N ASN A 131 -4.62 -12.83 -9.55
CA ASN A 131 -5.83 -13.20 -10.29
C ASN A 131 -7.05 -12.34 -9.91
N GLN A 132 -6.82 -11.16 -9.35
CA GLN A 132 -7.90 -10.31 -8.85
C GLN A 132 -8.78 -9.82 -10.01
N ALA A 133 -10.11 -9.98 -9.89
CA ALA A 133 -11.04 -9.64 -10.97
C ALA A 133 -11.13 -8.12 -11.27
N ARG A 134 -10.86 -7.28 -10.27
CA ARG A 134 -10.86 -5.82 -10.38
C ARG A 134 -10.01 -5.20 -9.28
N PHE A 135 -9.49 -4.00 -9.51
CA PHE A 135 -8.90 -3.17 -8.46
C PHE A 135 -9.79 -1.95 -8.23
N ILE A 136 -9.86 -1.50 -6.98
CA ILE A 136 -10.67 -0.33 -6.60
C ILE A 136 -9.71 0.73 -6.07
N PHE A 137 -9.88 1.97 -6.54
CA PHE A 137 -9.10 3.12 -6.10
C PHE A 137 -10.01 4.25 -5.63
N GLY A 138 -9.81 4.72 -4.40
CA GLY A 138 -10.51 5.88 -3.85
C GLY A 138 -9.53 6.99 -3.48
N GLY A 139 -9.74 8.21 -3.97
CA GLY A 139 -8.88 9.35 -3.67
C GLY A 139 -8.94 10.43 -4.74
N GLU A 140 -7.97 11.33 -4.72
CA GLU A 140 -7.86 12.40 -5.72
C GLU A 140 -7.66 11.84 -7.13
N LYS A 141 -8.34 12.46 -8.12
CA LYS A 141 -8.36 11.97 -9.51
C LYS A 141 -6.96 11.83 -10.11
N GLN A 142 -6.07 12.77 -9.82
CA GLN A 142 -4.69 12.75 -10.30
C GLN A 142 -3.88 11.58 -9.74
N ASN A 143 -4.11 11.20 -8.48
CA ASN A 143 -3.37 10.12 -7.81
C ASN A 143 -3.93 8.76 -8.24
N THR A 144 -5.26 8.63 -8.27
CA THR A 144 -5.94 7.41 -8.73
C THR A 144 -5.63 7.09 -10.19
N ALA A 145 -5.50 8.10 -11.08
CA ALA A 145 -5.07 7.89 -12.46
C ALA A 145 -3.65 7.29 -12.56
N LYS A 146 -2.68 7.82 -11.79
CA LYS A 146 -1.32 7.28 -11.75
C LYS A 146 -1.27 5.85 -11.20
N VAL A 147 -2.10 5.55 -10.20
CA VAL A 147 -2.25 4.19 -9.66
C VAL A 147 -2.89 3.26 -10.69
N ALA A 148 -3.92 3.72 -11.42
CA ALA A 148 -4.51 2.96 -12.52
C ALA A 148 -3.48 2.61 -13.60
N ASP A 149 -2.60 3.53 -13.95
CA ASP A 149 -1.50 3.27 -14.89
C ASP A 149 -0.50 2.25 -14.35
N LEU A 150 -0.19 2.27 -13.05
CA LEU A 150 0.63 1.24 -12.41
C LEU A 150 0.00 -0.15 -12.53
N PHE A 151 -1.27 -0.29 -12.18
CA PHE A 151 -1.96 -1.57 -12.22
C PHE A 151 -2.17 -2.06 -13.66
N LYS A 152 -2.47 -1.17 -14.62
CA LYS A 152 -2.53 -1.52 -16.05
C LYS A 152 -1.18 -1.92 -16.62
N TRP A 153 -0.10 -1.26 -16.20
CA TRP A 153 1.26 -1.68 -16.54
C TRP A 153 1.55 -3.09 -16.03
N ARG A 154 1.10 -3.42 -14.82
CA ARG A 154 1.35 -4.72 -14.20
C ARG A 154 0.46 -5.85 -14.72
N PHE A 155 -0.84 -5.63 -14.82
CA PHE A 155 -1.86 -6.65 -15.05
C PHE A 155 -2.49 -6.60 -16.46
N GLY A 156 -2.09 -5.62 -17.28
CA GLY A 156 -2.56 -5.43 -18.65
C GLY A 156 -3.51 -4.25 -18.82
N LYS A 157 -3.55 -3.67 -20.03
CA LYS A 157 -4.31 -2.43 -20.32
C LYS A 157 -5.82 -2.55 -20.10
N THR A 158 -6.35 -3.76 -20.22
CA THR A 158 -7.78 -4.08 -20.05
C THR A 158 -8.15 -4.39 -18.60
N THR A 159 -7.20 -4.29 -17.67
CA THR A 159 -7.45 -4.53 -16.24
C THR A 159 -8.58 -3.60 -15.75
N PRO A 160 -9.65 -4.15 -15.16
CA PRO A 160 -10.72 -3.34 -14.56
C PRO A 160 -10.18 -2.59 -13.34
N VAL A 161 -10.16 -1.27 -13.42
CA VAL A 161 -9.68 -0.34 -12.39
C VAL A 161 -10.61 0.86 -12.23
#